data_AF-A0A4Q6FVT8-F1
#
_entry.id   AF-A0A4Q6FVT8-F1
#
_cell.length_a   1.000
_cell.length_b   1.000
_cell.length_c   1.000
_cell.angle_alpha   90.00
_cell.angle_beta   90.00
_cell.angle_gamma   90.00
#
_symmetry.space_group_name_H-M   'P 1'
#
loop_
_entity.id
_entity.type
_entity.pdbx_description
1 polymer ?
#
loop_
_entity_poly.entity_id
_entity_poly.type
_entity_poly.pdbx_seq_one_letter_code
_entity_poly.pdbx_strand_id
1 'polypeptide(L)' 'MKQFLDIHPEVAEALSQGQAVVALESTIISHGMPYPQ' A
#
# COMPACT_ATOMS: atom_id res chain seq x y z
N MET A 1 6.20 15.56 10.27
CA MET A 1 5.10 14.89 9.53
C MET A 1 5.33 13.40 9.27
N LYS A 2 6.56 12.84 9.27
CA LYS A 2 6.80 11.41 8.96
C LYS A 2 6.71 10.42 10.14
N GLN A 3 6.35 10.86 11.34
CA GLN A 3 6.44 10.02 12.54
C GLN A 3 5.43 8.84 12.55
N PHE A 4 4.37 8.92 11.76
CA PHE A 4 3.28 7.94 11.76
C PHE A 4 3.00 7.31 10.40
N LEU A 5 3.85 7.57 9.40
CA LEU A 5 3.65 7.08 8.04
C LEU A 5 4.90 6.36 7.57
N ASP A 6 4.73 5.07 7.28
CA ASP A 6 5.74 4.26 6.61
C ASP A 6 5.30 4.02 5.16
N ILE A 7 6.18 4.36 4.22
CA ILE A 7 5.95 4.20 2.79
C ILE A 7 7.07 3.30 2.27
N HIS A 8 6.69 2.19 1.67
CA HIS A 8 7.65 1.27 1.09
C HIS A 8 8.53 1.98 0.03
N PRO A 9 9.85 1.72 -0.02
CA PRO A 9 10.78 2.47 -0.88
C PRO A 9 10.36 2.52 -2.36
N GLU A 10 9.86 1.41 -2.91
CA GLU A 10 9.38 1.33 -4.29
C GLU A 10 8.23 2.31 -4.58
N VAL A 11 7.28 2.42 -3.64
CA VAL A 11 6.14 3.34 -3.78
C VAL A 11 6.61 4.79 -3.64
N ALA A 12 7.53 5.06 -2.71
CA ALA A 12 8.10 6.39 -2.53
C ALA A 12 8.86 6.86 -3.78
N GLU A 13 9.62 5.96 -4.42
CA GLU A 13 10.31 6.24 -5.68
C GLU A 13 9.31 6.51 -6.82
N ALA A 14 8.33 5.63 -7.00
CA ALA A 14 7.29 5.79 -8.02
C ALA A 14 6.57 7.13 -7.91
N LEU A 15 6.16 7.51 -6.69
CA LEU A 15 5.55 8.81 -6.42
C LEU A 15 6.49 9.97 -6.74
N SER A 16 7.79 9.87 -6.43
CA SER A 16 8.77 10.92 -6.72
C SER A 16 9.00 11.12 -8.23
N GLN A 17 8.84 10.07 -9.02
CA GLN A 17 8.98 10.09 -10.48
C GLN A 17 7.66 10.44 -11.19
N GLY A 18 6.57 10.68 -10.45
CA GLY A 18 5.25 10.94 -11.02
C GLY A 18 4.63 9.71 -11.70
N GLN A 19 5.08 8.51 -11.33
CA GLN A 19 4.50 7.26 -11.83
C GLN A 19 3.15 6.98 -11.17
N ALA A 20 2.30 6.23 -11.87
CA ALA A 20 1.01 5.84 -11.35
C ALA A 20 1.15 4.77 -10.24
N VAL A 21 0.42 4.94 -9.14
CA VAL A 21 0.36 4.00 -8.02
C VAL A 21 -1.11 3.73 -7.69
N VAL A 22 -1.46 2.47 -7.45
CA VAL A 22 -2.80 2.05 -7.04
C VAL A 22 -2.75 1.56 -5.60
N ALA A 23 -3.57 2.16 -4.73
CA ALA A 23 -3.74 1.69 -3.36
C ALA A 23 -4.71 0.51 -3.31
N LEU A 24 -4.42 -0.47 -2.46
CA LEU A 24 -5.30 -1.61 -2.16
C LEU A 24 -5.62 -1.61 -0.66
N GLU A 25 -6.84 -2.02 -0.30
CA GLU A 25 -7.29 -2.05 1.09
C GLU A 25 -6.97 -3.37 1.81
N SER A 26 -6.69 -3.30 3.11
CA SER A 26 -6.37 -4.48 3.94
C SER A 26 -7.61 -5.18 4.52
N THR A 27 -8.75 -4.49 4.61
CA THR A 27 -9.98 -5.04 5.20
C THR A 27 -10.48 -6.27 4.44
N ILE A 28 -10.45 -6.24 3.11
CA ILE A 28 -10.85 -7.37 2.26
C ILE A 28 -9.92 -8.56 2.46
N ILE A 29 -8.62 -8.32 2.64
CA ILE A 29 -7.64 -9.39 2.92
C ILE A 29 -7.96 -10.07 4.25
N SER A 30 -8.31 -9.29 5.27
CA SER A 30 -8.48 -9.81 6.64
C SER A 30 -9.87 -10.42 6.91
N HIS A 31 -10.92 -9.87 6.31
CA HIS A 31 -12.31 -10.22 6.63
C HIS A 31 -13.16 -10.58 5.40
N GLY A 32 -12.66 -10.32 4.20
CA GLY A 32 -13.41 -10.50 2.94
C GLY A 32 -13.06 -11.76 2.17
N MET A 33 -11.91 -12.38 2.43
CA MET A 33 -11.44 -13.59 1.73
C MET A 33 -11.23 -14.76 2.71
N PRO A 34 -11.64 -16.00 2.35
CA PRO A 34 -11.30 -17.19 3.13
C PRO A 34 -9.77 -17.43 3.11
N TYR A 35 -9.28 -18.11 4.15
CA TYR A 35 -7.87 -18.45 4.29
C TYR A 35 -7.65 -19.98 4.16
N PRO A 36 -6.56 -20.46 3.52
CA PRO A 36 -5.70 -19.77 2.55
C PRO A 36 -6.34 -19.84 1.15
N GLN A 37 -6.32 -18.73 0.41
CA GLN A 37 -6.53 -18.74 -1.04
C GLN A 37 -5.20 -18.78 -1.77
#